data_AF-X5YAM0-F1
#
_entry.id   AF-X5YAM0-F1
#
_cell.length_a   1.000
_cell.length_b   1.000
_cell.length_c   1.000
_cell.angle_alpha   90.00
_cell.angle_beta   90.00
_cell.angle_gamma   90.00
#
_symmetry.space_group_name_H-M   'P 1'
#
loop_
_entity.id
_entity.type
_entity.pdbx_description
1 polymer ?
#
loop_
_entity_poly.entity_id
_entity_poly.type
_entity_poly.pdbx_seq_one_letter_code
_entity_poly.pdbx_strand_id
1 'polypeptide(L)'
;MRTTSDTIAAIGLAIGGAFGLAGTFVTSAPLRETLWAIDGVALVMATALLTMKYQRLGNDCIAAGFLTFLAGESLLMAGNAAGLEASVPSYVGGISLWAAALVLIAAANTFALWMRLTGLIAAILFVVTVAMVLWGAPLLPTSAPLPAAGYPCLVLTFAGWIWTLLKSPR
;
A
#
# COMPACT_ATOMS: atom_id res chain seq x y z
N MET A 1 -0.62 -21.28 -14.69
CA MET A 1 -1.90 -20.76 -15.16
C MET A 1 -2.27 -19.47 -14.45
N ARG A 2 -2.36 -18.34 -15.18
CA ARG A 2 -2.90 -17.08 -14.65
C ARG A 2 -4.38 -17.27 -14.35
N THR A 3 -4.77 -17.02 -13.11
CA THR A 3 -6.15 -17.18 -12.65
C THR A 3 -6.96 -15.90 -12.81
N THR A 4 -8.30 -16.02 -12.72
CA THR A 4 -9.19 -14.85 -12.61
C THR A 4 -8.79 -13.98 -11.41
N SER A 5 -8.44 -14.60 -10.27
CA SER A 5 -7.97 -13.91 -9.07
C SER A 5 -6.70 -13.10 -9.32
N ASP A 6 -5.74 -13.62 -10.09
CA ASP A 6 -4.52 -12.86 -10.46
C ASP A 6 -4.85 -11.62 -11.27
N THR A 7 -5.81 -11.73 -12.19
CA THR A 7 -6.23 -10.61 -13.05
C THR A 7 -6.95 -9.55 -12.22
N ILE A 8 -7.86 -9.96 -11.34
CA ILE A 8 -8.58 -9.05 -10.43
C ILE A 8 -7.60 -8.36 -9.47
N ALA A 9 -6.66 -9.10 -8.87
CA ALA A 9 -5.65 -8.52 -7.99
C ALA A 9 -4.75 -7.50 -8.72
N ALA A 10 -4.33 -7.80 -9.95
CA ALA A 10 -3.55 -6.88 -10.76
C ALA A 10 -4.31 -5.59 -11.08
N ILE A 11 -5.60 -5.69 -11.41
CA ILE A 11 -6.46 -4.51 -11.65
C ILE A 11 -6.63 -3.72 -10.36
N GLY A 12 -6.89 -4.39 -9.23
CA GLY A 12 -7.03 -3.73 -7.92
C GLY A 12 -5.77 -2.97 -7.51
N LEU A 13 -4.58 -3.56 -7.69
CA LEU A 13 -3.30 -2.87 -7.47
C LEU A 13 -3.13 -1.65 -8.38
N ALA A 14 -3.54 -1.74 -9.65
CA ALA A 14 -3.43 -0.64 -10.60
C ALA A 14 -4.36 0.52 -10.25
N ILE A 15 -5.62 0.23 -9.90
CA ILE A 15 -6.60 1.21 -9.44
C ILE A 15 -6.11 1.85 -8.14
N GLY A 16 -5.73 1.03 -7.15
CA GLY A 16 -5.19 1.49 -5.87
C GLY A 16 -4.02 2.45 -6.04
N GLY A 17 -2.98 2.03 -6.77
CA GLY A 17 -1.81 2.87 -6.99
C GLY A 17 -2.12 4.18 -7.71
N ALA A 18 -2.97 4.15 -8.74
CA ALA A 18 -3.31 5.35 -9.52
C ALA A 18 -4.16 6.34 -8.73
N PHE A 19 -5.23 5.86 -8.08
CA PHE A 19 -6.16 6.70 -7.35
C PHE A 19 -5.55 7.18 -6.02
N GLY A 20 -4.72 6.37 -5.36
CA GLY A 20 -3.98 6.75 -4.16
C GLY A 20 -3.04 7.93 -4.43
N LEU A 21 -2.23 7.85 -5.50
CA LEU A 21 -1.38 8.97 -5.92
C LEU A 21 -2.19 10.19 -6.32
N ALA A 22 -3.23 10.02 -7.14
CA ALA A 22 -4.06 11.13 -7.58
C ALA A 22 -4.72 11.86 -6.40
N GLY A 23 -5.21 11.11 -5.40
CA GLY A 23 -5.76 11.66 -4.16
C GLY A 23 -4.72 12.47 -3.38
N THR A 24 -3.50 11.98 -3.27
CA THR A 24 -2.43 12.68 -2.53
C THR A 24 -2.07 14.04 -3.13
N PHE A 25 -2.16 14.21 -4.46
CA PHE A 25 -1.71 15.42 -5.15
C PHE A 25 -2.84 16.36 -5.59
N VAL A 26 -4.11 15.98 -5.39
CA VAL A 26 -5.24 16.87 -5.70
C VAL A 26 -5.52 17.83 -4.53
N THR A 27 -5.90 19.06 -4.86
CA THR A 27 -6.17 20.12 -3.87
C THR A 27 -7.59 20.09 -3.31
N SER A 28 -8.55 19.57 -4.08
CA SER A 28 -9.95 19.47 -3.67
C SER A 28 -10.14 18.38 -2.62
N ALA A 29 -10.56 18.77 -1.41
CA ALA A 29 -10.79 17.82 -0.31
C ALA A 29 -11.83 16.75 -0.65
N PRO A 30 -13.04 17.07 -1.15
CA PRO A 30 -14.03 16.04 -1.51
C PRO A 30 -13.51 15.07 -2.57
N LEU A 31 -12.74 15.56 -3.54
CA LEU A 31 -12.17 14.72 -4.59
C LEU A 31 -11.08 13.82 -4.02
N ARG A 32 -10.18 14.35 -3.17
CA ARG A 32 -9.15 13.57 -2.49
C ARG A 32 -9.74 12.42 -1.68
N GLU A 33 -10.70 12.69 -0.81
CA GLU A 33 -11.30 11.64 0.03
C GLU A 33 -12.02 10.59 -0.82
N THR A 34 -12.63 10.99 -1.94
CA THR A 34 -13.24 10.06 -2.90
C THR A 34 -12.20 9.17 -3.58
N LEU A 35 -11.10 9.77 -4.05
CA LEU A 35 -10.02 9.04 -4.71
C LEU A 35 -9.37 8.04 -3.75
N TRP A 36 -9.06 8.44 -2.52
CA TRP A 36 -8.54 7.55 -1.48
C TRP A 36 -9.53 6.45 -1.07
N ALA A 37 -10.84 6.73 -1.07
CA ALA A 37 -11.83 5.69 -0.81
C ALA A 37 -11.84 4.61 -1.92
N ILE A 38 -11.75 5.02 -3.19
CA ILE A 38 -11.65 4.09 -4.33
C ILE A 38 -10.35 3.27 -4.24
N ASP A 39 -9.25 3.94 -3.92
CA ASP A 39 -7.94 3.32 -3.77
C ASP A 39 -7.94 2.26 -2.65
N GLY A 40 -8.38 2.62 -1.45
CA GLY A 40 -8.39 1.72 -0.31
C GLY A 40 -9.24 0.47 -0.54
N VAL A 41 -10.43 0.59 -1.13
CA VAL A 41 -11.26 -0.57 -1.49
C VAL A 41 -10.54 -1.49 -2.48
N ALA A 42 -9.89 -0.91 -3.49
CA ALA A 42 -9.16 -1.68 -4.50
C ALA A 42 -7.94 -2.40 -3.91
N LEU A 43 -7.19 -1.74 -3.01
CA LEU A 43 -6.02 -2.33 -2.35
C LEU A 43 -6.40 -3.40 -1.33
N VAL A 44 -7.44 -3.20 -0.51
CA VAL A 44 -7.97 -4.24 0.40
C VAL A 44 -8.32 -5.51 -0.38
N MET A 45 -9.07 -5.36 -1.46
CA MET A 45 -9.48 -6.49 -2.29
C MET A 45 -8.29 -7.19 -2.96
N ALA A 46 -7.36 -6.42 -3.54
CA ALA A 46 -6.19 -6.99 -4.19
C ALA A 46 -5.29 -7.75 -3.21
N THR A 47 -5.03 -7.18 -2.03
CA THR A 47 -4.16 -7.76 -1.01
C THR A 47 -4.79 -8.97 -0.33
N ALA A 48 -6.13 -9.03 -0.22
CA ALA A 48 -6.84 -10.24 0.19
C ALA A 48 -6.57 -11.40 -0.78
N LEU A 49 -6.71 -11.16 -2.09
CA LEU A 49 -6.45 -12.18 -3.11
C LEU A 49 -4.98 -12.62 -3.13
N LEU A 50 -4.06 -11.68 -2.98
CA LEU A 50 -2.62 -11.98 -2.89
C LEU A 50 -2.26 -12.79 -1.64
N THR A 51 -2.87 -12.47 -0.50
CA THR A 51 -2.73 -13.25 0.74
C THR A 51 -3.11 -14.71 0.48
N MET A 52 -4.32 -14.94 -0.06
CA MET A 52 -4.81 -16.29 -0.36
C MET A 52 -3.91 -17.02 -1.36
N LYS A 53 -3.42 -16.31 -2.38
CA LYS A 53 -2.50 -16.88 -3.38
C LYS A 53 -1.20 -17.36 -2.74
N TYR A 54 -0.51 -16.48 -2.02
CA TYR A 54 0.81 -16.82 -1.48
C TYR A 54 0.72 -17.83 -0.34
N GLN A 55 -0.37 -17.84 0.42
CA GLN A 55 -0.65 -18.91 1.38
C GLN A 55 -0.78 -20.27 0.69
N ARG A 56 -1.53 -20.36 -0.42
CA ARG A 56 -1.66 -21.62 -1.20
C ARG A 56 -0.35 -22.06 -1.85
N LEU A 57 0.57 -21.14 -2.08
CA LEU A 57 1.92 -21.43 -2.58
C LEU A 57 2.90 -21.79 -1.46
N GLY A 58 2.45 -21.89 -0.19
CA GLY A 58 3.29 -22.19 0.96
C GLY A 58 4.27 -21.07 1.33
N ASN A 59 3.99 -19.84 0.91
CA ASN A 59 4.83 -18.67 1.19
C ASN A 59 4.21 -17.80 2.29
N ASP A 60 4.31 -18.30 3.51
CA ASP A 60 3.63 -17.73 4.68
C ASP A 60 4.10 -16.31 5.00
N CYS A 61 5.38 -16.00 4.78
CA CYS A 61 5.92 -14.66 5.04
C CYS A 61 5.33 -13.61 4.08
N ILE A 62 5.22 -13.94 2.79
CA ILE A 62 4.57 -13.05 1.82
C ILE A 62 3.07 -12.95 2.09
N ALA A 63 2.41 -14.06 2.41
CA ALA A 63 0.99 -14.06 2.74
C ALA A 63 0.70 -13.18 3.97
N ALA A 64 1.49 -13.34 5.04
CA ALA A 64 1.41 -12.50 6.22
C ALA A 64 1.66 -11.03 5.89
N GLY A 65 2.65 -10.74 5.04
CA GLY A 65 2.91 -9.38 4.56
C GLY A 65 1.71 -8.75 3.86
N PHE A 66 1.06 -9.44 2.91
CA PHE A 66 -0.14 -8.91 2.26
C PHE A 66 -1.33 -8.78 3.22
N LEU A 67 -1.47 -9.69 4.18
CA LEU A 67 -2.50 -9.60 5.22
C LEU A 67 -2.28 -8.39 6.14
N THR A 68 -1.02 -8.12 6.52
CA THR A 68 -0.64 -6.92 7.27
C THR A 68 -0.90 -5.66 6.44
N PHE A 69 -0.62 -5.69 5.14
CA PHE A 69 -0.92 -4.57 4.24
C PHE A 69 -2.41 -4.28 4.21
N LEU A 70 -3.25 -5.32 4.05
CA LEU A 70 -4.70 -5.23 4.07
C LEU A 70 -5.22 -4.58 5.37
N ALA A 71 -4.67 -4.98 6.52
CA ALA A 71 -5.04 -4.40 7.81
C ALA A 71 -4.66 -2.92 7.88
N GLY A 72 -3.47 -2.56 7.38
CA GLY A 72 -3.03 -1.17 7.24
C GLY A 72 -3.98 -0.36 6.39
N GLU A 73 -4.24 -0.82 5.17
CA GLU A 73 -5.17 -0.19 4.23
C GLU A 73 -6.56 0.05 4.82
N SER A 74 -7.07 -0.93 5.57
CA SER A 74 -8.38 -0.80 6.22
C SER A 74 -8.42 0.33 7.25
N LEU A 75 -7.30 0.59 7.95
CA LEU A 75 -7.20 1.75 8.85
C LEU A 75 -7.15 3.07 8.08
N LEU A 76 -6.35 3.15 7.01
CA LEU A 76 -6.33 4.35 6.16
C LEU A 76 -7.72 4.67 5.61
N MET A 77 -8.40 3.67 5.04
CA MET A 77 -9.74 3.79 4.48
C MET A 77 -10.77 4.26 5.53
N ALA A 78 -10.67 3.80 6.77
CA ALA A 78 -11.55 4.23 7.87
C ALA A 78 -11.38 5.72 8.21
N GLY A 79 -10.22 6.30 7.92
CA GLY A 79 -9.90 7.71 8.16
C GLY A 79 -10.38 8.68 7.09
N ASN A 80 -10.60 8.23 5.86
CA ASN A 80 -10.83 9.12 4.70
C ASN A 80 -12.01 10.09 4.92
N ALA A 81 -13.13 9.61 5.45
CA ALA A 81 -14.31 10.46 5.67
C ALA A 81 -14.14 11.48 6.81
N ALA A 82 -13.13 11.33 7.67
CA ALA A 82 -12.87 12.25 8.78
C ALA A 82 -12.17 13.55 8.34
N GLY A 83 -11.58 13.57 7.14
CA GLY A 83 -10.75 14.67 6.64
C GLY A 83 -9.30 14.59 7.14
N LEU A 84 -8.41 15.39 6.53
CA LEU A 84 -6.95 15.27 6.67
C LEU A 84 -6.43 15.30 8.11
N GLU A 85 -6.87 16.25 8.92
CA GLU A 85 -6.34 16.42 10.28
C GLU A 85 -6.88 15.35 11.23
N ALA A 86 -8.18 15.05 11.14
CA ALA A 86 -8.82 14.06 11.99
C ALA A 86 -8.44 12.62 11.62
N SER A 87 -7.98 12.38 10.38
CA SER A 87 -7.54 11.05 9.95
C SER A 87 -6.14 10.67 10.46
N VAL A 88 -5.37 11.61 11.02
CA VAL A 88 -3.97 11.37 11.44
C VAL A 88 -3.78 10.10 12.29
N PRO A 89 -4.59 9.79 13.33
CA PRO A 89 -4.40 8.56 14.10
C PRO A 89 -4.54 7.29 13.24
N SER A 90 -5.57 7.23 12.40
CA SER A 90 -5.83 6.11 11.50
C SER A 90 -4.76 6.00 10.41
N TYR A 91 -4.29 7.15 9.91
CA TYR A 91 -3.23 7.24 8.93
C TYR A 91 -1.91 6.71 9.50
N VAL A 92 -1.49 7.16 10.68
CA VAL A 92 -0.25 6.72 11.34
C VAL A 92 -0.30 5.21 11.59
N GLY A 93 -1.41 4.69 12.10
CA GLY A 93 -1.61 3.25 12.26
C GLY A 93 -1.52 2.49 10.93
N GLY A 94 -2.17 3.02 9.89
CA GLY A 94 -2.18 2.46 8.55
C GLY A 94 -0.79 2.37 7.91
N ILE A 95 -0.05 3.48 7.87
CA ILE A 95 1.29 3.50 7.26
C ILE A 95 2.32 2.74 8.08
N SER A 96 2.12 2.58 9.40
CA SER A 96 2.94 1.69 10.24
C SER A 96 2.80 0.24 9.79
N LEU A 97 1.55 -0.21 9.56
CA LEU A 97 1.27 -1.55 9.09
C LEU A 97 1.73 -1.75 7.63
N TRP A 98 1.55 -0.76 6.76
CA TRP A 98 2.14 -0.81 5.42
C TRP A 98 3.66 -0.99 5.47
N ALA A 99 4.38 -0.24 6.31
CA ALA A 99 5.81 -0.38 6.42
C ALA A 99 6.24 -1.79 6.87
N ALA A 100 5.59 -2.33 7.91
CA ALA A 100 5.83 -3.70 8.37
C ALA A 100 5.53 -4.74 7.28
N ALA A 101 4.40 -4.58 6.57
CA ALA A 101 4.01 -5.42 5.46
C ALA A 101 5.05 -5.43 4.33
N LEU A 102 5.54 -4.26 3.93
CA LEU A 102 6.54 -4.11 2.88
C LEU A 102 7.86 -4.80 3.27
N VAL A 103 8.26 -4.73 4.54
CA VAL A 103 9.43 -5.47 5.05
C VAL A 103 9.22 -6.99 4.96
N LEU A 104 8.06 -7.50 5.39
CA LEU A 104 7.73 -8.93 5.30
C LEU A 104 7.75 -9.43 3.85
N ILE A 105 7.10 -8.70 2.94
CA ILE A 105 7.06 -9.04 1.51
C ILE A 105 8.47 -8.99 0.90
N ALA A 106 9.27 -7.99 1.26
CA ALA A 106 10.63 -7.83 0.76
C ALA A 106 11.63 -8.83 1.37
N ALA A 107 11.33 -9.47 2.50
CA ALA A 107 12.21 -10.47 3.08
C ALA A 107 12.30 -11.74 2.22
N ALA A 108 11.23 -12.09 1.50
CA ALA A 108 11.19 -13.28 0.65
C ALA A 108 11.90 -13.07 -0.71
N ASN A 109 12.65 -14.08 -1.16
CA ASN A 109 13.35 -14.07 -2.45
C ASN A 109 12.43 -14.35 -3.67
N THR A 110 11.11 -14.26 -3.51
CA THR A 110 10.14 -14.55 -4.58
C THR A 110 9.98 -13.41 -5.57
N PHE A 111 10.09 -12.16 -5.11
CA PHE A 111 10.03 -10.98 -5.96
C PHE A 111 11.43 -10.57 -6.44
N ALA A 112 11.51 -9.95 -7.63
CA ALA A 112 12.76 -9.45 -8.16
C ALA A 112 13.38 -8.40 -7.23
N LEU A 113 14.72 -8.32 -7.21
CA LEU A 113 15.46 -7.44 -6.31
C LEU A 113 14.97 -5.98 -6.36
N TRP A 114 14.75 -5.44 -7.57
CA TRP A 114 14.30 -4.05 -7.71
C TRP A 114 12.95 -3.78 -7.03
N MET A 115 12.01 -4.73 -7.06
CA MET A 115 10.68 -4.61 -6.42
C MET A 115 10.81 -4.60 -4.90
N ARG A 116 11.74 -5.40 -4.39
CA ARG A 116 12.05 -5.46 -2.96
C ARG A 116 12.69 -4.15 -2.51
N LEU A 117 13.61 -3.60 -3.30
CA LEU A 117 14.26 -2.32 -3.00
C LEU A 117 13.26 -1.16 -2.99
N THR A 118 12.35 -1.06 -3.97
CA THR A 118 11.33 0.00 -3.97
C THR A 118 10.41 -0.13 -2.75
N GLY A 119 10.03 -1.35 -2.38
CA GLY A 119 9.20 -1.61 -1.20
C GLY A 119 9.91 -1.23 0.10
N LEU A 120 11.20 -1.58 0.23
CA LEU A 120 12.01 -1.23 1.41
C LEU A 120 12.23 0.28 1.52
N ILE A 121 12.47 0.98 0.42
CA ILE A 121 12.59 2.45 0.43
C ILE A 121 11.27 3.08 0.90
N ALA A 122 10.13 2.64 0.37
CA ALA A 122 8.81 3.10 0.82
C ALA A 122 8.61 2.83 2.32
N ALA A 123 8.95 1.61 2.78
CA ALA A 123 8.84 1.24 4.19
C ALA A 123 9.65 2.16 5.10
N ILE A 124 10.91 2.46 4.74
CA ILE A 124 11.77 3.38 5.51
C ILE A 124 11.14 4.77 5.59
N LEU A 125 10.67 5.32 4.47
CA LEU A 125 10.06 6.65 4.43
C LEU A 125 8.79 6.71 5.29
N PHE A 126 7.97 5.66 5.29
CA PHE A 126 6.79 5.57 6.16
C PHE A 126 7.16 5.41 7.64
N VAL A 127 8.15 4.59 7.99
CA VAL A 127 8.63 4.46 9.38
C VAL A 127 9.15 5.80 9.91
N VAL A 128 9.94 6.52 9.12
CA VAL A 128 10.42 7.86 9.50
C VAL A 128 9.24 8.81 9.71
N THR A 129 8.25 8.80 8.81
CA THR A 129 7.03 9.61 8.97
C THR A 129 6.30 9.28 10.27
N VAL A 130 6.06 8.00 10.55
CA VAL A 130 5.43 7.53 11.79
C VAL A 130 6.19 8.03 13.01
N ALA A 131 7.52 7.84 13.03
CA ALA A 131 8.36 8.28 14.14
C ALA A 131 8.26 9.78 14.36
N MET A 132 8.28 10.58 13.29
CA MET A 132 8.12 12.04 13.38
C MET A 132 6.76 12.45 13.95
N VAL A 133 5.66 11.83 13.49
CA VAL A 133 4.32 12.14 14.02
C VAL A 133 4.20 11.77 15.49
N LEU A 134 4.70 10.59 15.88
CA LEU A 134 4.71 10.16 17.28
C LEU A 134 5.61 11.04 18.17
N TRP A 135 6.59 11.73 17.58
CA TRP A 135 7.43 12.72 18.25
C TRP A 135 6.87 14.16 18.17
N GLY A 136 5.62 14.32 17.73
CA GLY A 136 4.88 15.59 17.75
C GLY A 136 5.00 16.42 16.47
N ALA A 137 5.59 15.91 15.40
CA ALA A 137 5.58 16.62 14.11
C ALA A 137 4.16 16.59 13.50
N PRO A 138 3.61 17.74 13.05
CA PRO A 138 2.26 17.81 12.51
C PRO A 138 2.21 17.38 11.03
N LEU A 139 2.69 16.18 10.71
CA LEU A 139 2.67 15.66 9.34
C LEU A 139 1.28 15.13 8.99
N LEU A 140 0.80 15.53 7.83
CA LEU A 140 -0.44 15.05 7.22
C LEU A 140 -0.12 14.06 6.08
N PRO A 141 -1.09 13.27 5.61
CA PRO A 141 -0.88 12.34 4.49
C PRO A 141 -0.39 13.02 3.21
N THR A 142 -0.65 14.32 3.04
CA THR A 142 -0.21 15.12 1.88
C THR A 142 1.05 15.96 2.13
N SER A 143 1.65 15.85 3.32
CA SER A 143 2.85 16.62 3.68
C SER A 143 4.05 16.26 2.79
N ALA A 144 4.87 17.27 2.48
CA ALA A 144 6.09 17.14 1.71
C ALA A 144 7.30 17.61 2.54
N PRO A 145 8.48 16.96 2.42
CA PRO A 145 8.75 15.82 1.52
C PRO A 145 8.23 14.48 2.05
N LEU A 146 8.03 14.36 3.37
CA LEU A 146 7.48 13.19 4.02
C LEU A 146 6.05 13.47 4.47
N PRO A 147 5.10 12.56 4.22
CA PRO A 147 5.22 11.23 3.61
C PRO A 147 5.18 11.20 2.07
N ALA A 148 4.95 12.33 1.39
CA ALA A 148 4.67 12.37 -0.05
C ALA A 148 5.68 11.60 -0.94
N ALA A 149 6.96 11.60 -0.59
CA ALA A 149 8.00 10.88 -1.33
C ALA A 149 7.88 9.35 -1.26
N GLY A 150 7.20 8.79 -0.25
CA GLY A 150 7.01 7.35 -0.09
C GLY A 150 6.01 6.74 -1.08
N TYR A 151 4.99 7.50 -1.48
CA TYR A 151 3.92 6.98 -2.35
C TYR A 151 4.41 6.57 -3.74
N PRO A 152 5.27 7.34 -4.45
CA PRO A 152 5.83 6.89 -5.72
C PRO A 152 6.60 5.57 -5.60
N CYS A 153 7.38 5.38 -4.54
CA CYS A 153 8.10 4.12 -4.28
C CYS A 153 7.12 2.95 -4.01
N LEU A 154 6.04 3.22 -3.28
CA LEU A 154 4.96 2.25 -3.06
C LEU A 154 4.29 1.85 -4.39
N VAL A 155 3.94 2.81 -5.23
CA VAL A 155 3.28 2.53 -6.53
C VAL A 155 4.22 1.81 -7.50
N LEU A 156 5.51 2.12 -7.51
CA LEU A 156 6.50 1.34 -8.26
C LEU A 156 6.56 -0.12 -7.78
N THR A 157 6.38 -0.34 -6.47
CA THR A 157 6.30 -1.69 -5.89
C THR A 157 5.03 -2.40 -6.38
N PHE A 158 3.88 -1.72 -6.43
CA PHE A 158 2.65 -2.27 -7.00
C PHE A 158 2.81 -2.64 -8.48
N ALA A 159 3.48 -1.80 -9.28
CA ALA A 159 3.80 -2.11 -10.67
C ALA A 159 4.63 -3.40 -10.78
N GLY A 160 5.57 -3.62 -9.86
CA GLY A 160 6.34 -4.86 -9.76
C GLY A 160 5.49 -6.09 -9.43
N TRP A 161 4.56 -5.97 -8.48
CA TRP A 161 3.62 -7.04 -8.14
C TRP A 161 2.69 -7.36 -9.32
N ILE A 162 2.12 -6.34 -9.97
CA ILE A 162 1.31 -6.50 -11.19
C ILE A 162 2.12 -7.25 -12.25
N TRP A 163 3.34 -6.81 -12.54
CA TRP A 163 4.21 -7.48 -13.50
C TRP A 163 4.43 -8.97 -13.18
N THR A 164 4.60 -9.29 -11.89
CA THR A 164 4.76 -10.68 -11.42
C THR A 164 3.50 -11.53 -11.64
N LEU A 165 2.32 -10.96 -11.35
CA LEU A 165 1.03 -11.59 -11.64
C LEU A 165 0.84 -11.81 -13.14
N LEU A 166 1.28 -10.85 -13.97
CA LEU A 166 1.12 -10.92 -15.41
C LEU A 166 2.11 -11.89 -16.07
N LYS A 167 3.35 -12.02 -15.58
CA LYS A 167 4.34 -12.95 -16.12
C LYS A 167 4.08 -14.41 -15.80
N SER A 168 3.29 -14.71 -14.77
CA SER A 168 2.96 -16.10 -14.41
C SER A 168 2.27 -16.81 -15.58
N PRO A 169 2.82 -17.91 -16.13
CA PRO A 169 2.31 -18.53 -17.36
C PRO A 169 0.83 -18.91 -17.26
N ARG A 170 0.12 -18.86 -18.39
CA ARG A 170 -1.23 -19.41 -18.54
C ARG A 170 -1.27 -20.91 -18.38
#